data_AF-A0A7S0VFL3-F1
#
_entry.id   AF-A0A7S0VFL3-F1
#
_cell.length_a   1.000
_cell.length_b   1.000
_cell.length_c   1.000
_cell.angle_alpha   90.00
_cell.angle_beta   90.00
_cell.angle_gamma   90.00
#
_symmetry.space_group_name_H-M   'P 1'
#
loop_
_entity.id
_entity.type
_entity.pdbx_description
1 polymer ?
#
loop_
_entity_poly.entity_id
_entity_poly.type
_entity_poly.pdbx_seq_one_letter_code
_entity_poly.pdbx_strand_id
1 'polypeptide(L)'
;IIDAFSGMRDEQEQASEDMNNRCFVCNLDRSQLDQHAAGFEHHVSLEHDPRMYLFFLLYLKTRPTEMLTGQETHVKSCVWPSMSHSWIPREATLTLKDKGDDETEVSRTKAAVVKLEGVVETLAGH
;
A
#
# COMPACT_ATOMS: atom_id res chain seq x y z
N ILE A 1 10.70 42.55 6.22
CA ILE A 1 10.71 41.77 7.49
C ILE A 1 9.33 41.18 7.80
N ILE A 2 8.19 41.81 7.52
CA ILE A 2 6.87 41.17 7.75
C ILE A 2 6.56 40.06 6.72
N ASP A 3 6.88 40.30 5.44
CA ASP A 3 6.60 39.38 4.32
C ASP A 3 7.27 38.00 4.47
N ALA A 4 8.55 37.98 4.89
CA ALA A 4 9.29 36.73 5.11
C ALA A 4 8.77 35.89 6.30
N PHE A 5 8.20 36.52 7.34
CA PHE A 5 7.64 35.80 8.47
C PHE A 5 6.24 35.28 8.20
N SER A 6 5.46 35.94 7.34
CA SER A 6 4.19 35.40 6.85
C SER A 6 4.45 34.16 6.01
N GLY A 7 5.39 34.21 5.05
CA GLY A 7 5.74 33.04 4.23
C GLY A 7 6.19 31.83 5.03
N MET A 8 7.04 32.00 6.06
CA MET A 8 7.44 30.89 6.94
C MET A 8 6.27 30.24 7.69
N ARG A 9 5.23 31.00 8.03
CA ARG A 9 4.04 30.47 8.70
C ARG A 9 3.18 29.68 7.74
N ASP A 10 2.96 30.22 6.54
CA ASP A 10 2.18 29.56 5.49
C ASP A 10 2.83 28.22 5.10
N GLU A 11 4.16 28.18 4.96
CA GLU A 11 4.91 26.94 4.71
C GLU A 11 4.77 25.92 5.85
N GLN A 12 4.81 26.38 7.10
CA GLN A 12 4.65 25.51 8.27
C GLN A 12 3.23 24.96 8.36
N GLU A 13 2.22 25.78 8.09
CA GLU A 13 0.81 25.38 8.06
C GLU A 13 0.57 24.35 6.96
N GLN A 14 1.04 24.61 5.75
CA GLN A 14 0.93 23.69 4.62
C GLN A 14 1.61 22.35 4.90
N ALA A 15 2.81 22.35 5.48
CA ALA A 15 3.50 21.11 5.85
C ALA A 15 2.73 20.31 6.92
N SER A 16 2.08 21.00 7.87
CA SER A 16 1.24 20.35 8.87
C SER A 16 -0.05 19.80 8.26
N GLU A 17 -0.65 20.50 7.30
CA GLU A 17 -1.84 20.03 6.59
C GLU A 17 -1.52 18.78 5.76
N ASP A 18 -0.42 18.80 5.01
CA ASP A 18 0.04 17.65 4.22
C ASP A 18 0.31 16.44 5.12
N MET A 19 1.04 16.63 6.23
CA MET A 19 1.33 15.55 7.18
C MET A 19 0.07 14.95 7.81
N ASN A 20 -0.96 15.76 8.03
CA ASN A 20 -2.21 15.30 8.63
C ASN A 20 -3.17 14.65 7.63
N ASN A 21 -3.05 14.96 6.34
CA ASN A 21 -4.04 14.59 5.32
C ASN A 21 -3.49 13.67 4.22
N ARG A 22 -2.21 13.36 4.22
CA ARG A 22 -1.59 12.55 3.17
C ARG A 22 -0.58 11.57 3.74
N CYS A 23 -0.60 10.34 3.24
CA CYS A 23 0.35 9.33 3.67
C CYS A 23 1.76 9.66 3.14
N PHE A 24 2.73 9.75 4.03
CA PHE A 24 4.13 10.05 3.69
C PHE A 24 4.76 9.01 2.74
N VAL A 25 4.33 7.75 2.81
CA VAL A 25 4.94 6.64 2.05
C VAL A 25 4.36 6.54 0.64
N CYS A 26 3.02 6.47 0.53
CA CYS A 26 2.36 6.16 -0.74
C CYS A 26 1.62 7.33 -1.38
N ASN A 27 1.56 8.49 -0.70
CA ASN A 27 0.96 9.73 -1.19
C ASN A 27 -0.59 9.71 -1.35
N LEU A 28 -1.27 8.65 -0.87
CA LEU A 28 -2.73 8.61 -0.79
C LEU A 28 -3.28 9.63 0.21
N ASP A 29 -4.39 10.27 -0.16
CA ASP A 29 -5.08 11.22 0.72
C ASP A 29 -5.92 10.51 1.78
N ARG A 30 -6.04 11.14 2.95
CA ARG A 30 -6.84 10.69 4.09
C ARG A 30 -8.27 10.35 3.70
N SER A 31 -8.91 11.23 2.93
CA SER A 31 -10.29 11.03 2.49
C SER A 31 -10.48 9.75 1.66
N GLN A 32 -9.50 9.39 0.82
CA GLN A 32 -9.54 8.16 0.03
C GLN A 32 -9.41 6.92 0.92
N LEU A 33 -8.50 6.98 1.90
CA LEU A 33 -8.25 5.87 2.83
C LEU A 33 -9.42 5.67 3.81
N ASP A 34 -10.04 6.75 4.26
CA ASP A 34 -11.23 6.69 5.13
C ASP A 34 -12.46 6.14 4.40
N GLN A 35 -12.60 6.40 3.09
CA GLN A 35 -13.76 5.95 2.30
C GLN A 35 -13.60 4.55 1.71
N HIS A 36 -12.38 4.16 1.34
CA HIS A 36 -12.13 2.98 0.49
C HIS A 36 -11.14 1.97 1.08
N ALA A 37 -10.62 2.21 2.28
CA ALA A 37 -9.69 1.32 2.97
C ALA A 37 -10.09 1.13 4.45
N ALA A 38 -9.12 0.76 5.30
CA ALA A 38 -9.33 0.54 6.73
C ALA A 38 -9.27 1.83 7.60
N GLY A 39 -9.21 3.01 6.97
CA GLY A 39 -9.03 4.30 7.64
C GLY A 39 -7.59 4.81 7.66
N PHE A 40 -7.41 6.13 7.69
CA PHE A 40 -6.09 6.76 7.61
C PHE A 40 -5.20 6.44 8.82
N GLU A 41 -5.74 6.48 10.04
CA GLU A 41 -4.98 6.17 11.27
C GLU A 41 -4.43 4.74 11.25
N HIS A 42 -5.25 3.78 10.81
CA HIS A 42 -4.82 2.40 10.65
C HIS A 42 -3.70 2.31 9.61
N HIS A 43 -3.90 2.95 8.47
CA HIS A 43 -2.95 2.98 7.37
C HIS A 43 -1.56 3.50 7.78
N VAL A 44 -1.48 4.68 8.41
CA VAL A 44 -0.18 5.28 8.78
C VAL A 44 0.51 4.62 9.97
N SER A 45 -0.25 3.90 10.82
CA SER A 45 0.31 3.26 12.03
C SER A 45 0.71 1.80 11.82
N LEU A 46 0.00 1.07 10.96
CA LEU A 46 0.17 -0.38 10.81
C LEU A 46 0.64 -0.80 9.43
N GLU A 47 0.34 -0.04 8.37
CA GLU A 47 0.75 -0.37 7.01
C GLU A 47 1.98 0.45 6.59
N HIS A 48 1.90 1.77 6.73
CA HIS A 48 2.85 2.73 6.17
C HIS A 48 3.52 3.61 7.24
N ASP A 49 4.00 3.00 8.33
CA ASP A 49 4.84 3.70 9.31
C ASP A 49 6.25 3.97 8.71
N PRO A 50 6.64 5.24 8.46
CA PRO A 50 7.94 5.57 7.85
C PRO A 50 9.15 5.04 8.64
N ARG A 51 9.00 4.87 9.96
CA ARG A 51 10.06 4.35 10.83
C ARG A 51 10.37 2.89 10.48
N MET A 52 9.35 2.11 10.11
CA MET A 52 9.54 0.72 9.71
C MET A 52 10.30 0.60 8.39
N TYR A 53 10.09 1.52 7.45
CA TYR A 53 10.88 1.59 6.21
C TYR A 53 12.36 1.90 6.52
N LEU A 54 12.63 2.84 7.42
CA LEU A 54 13.99 3.14 7.86
C LEU A 54 14.66 1.92 8.53
N PHE A 55 13.96 1.24 9.45
CA PHE A 55 14.48 0.04 10.09
C PHE A 55 14.74 -1.08 9.08
N PHE A 56 13.87 -1.26 8.10
CA PHE A 56 14.06 -2.23 7.03
C PHE A 56 15.31 -1.91 6.20
N LEU A 57 15.54 -0.65 5.83
CA LEU A 57 16.76 -0.24 5.11
C LEU A 57 18.04 -0.50 5.93
N LEU A 58 18.03 -0.20 7.23
CA LEU A 58 19.16 -0.49 8.13
C LEU A 58 19.41 -2.00 8.24
N TYR A 59 18.34 -2.79 8.34
CA TYR A 59 18.39 -4.24 8.34
C TYR A 59 19.03 -4.78 7.04
N LEU A 60 18.59 -4.32 5.87
CA LEU A 60 19.14 -4.75 4.58
C LEU A 60 20.63 -4.40 4.43
N LYS A 61 21.03 -3.25 4.98
CA LYS A 61 22.42 -2.77 4.92
C LYS A 61 23.36 -3.59 5.83
N THR A 62 22.86 -4.05 6.97
CA THR A 62 23.68 -4.75 7.99
C THR A 62 23.73 -6.26 7.81
N ARG A 63 22.73 -6.85 7.14
CA ARG A 63 22.62 -8.29 6.96
C ARG A 63 23.44 -8.80 5.75
N PRO A 64 24.15 -9.95 5.88
CA PRO A 64 24.87 -10.57 4.76
C PRO A 64 23.93 -10.93 3.61
N THR A 65 24.38 -10.75 2.38
CA THR A 65 23.55 -10.88 1.17
C THR A 65 23.02 -12.31 1.00
N GLU A 66 23.81 -13.31 1.36
CA GLU A 66 23.46 -14.74 1.33
C GLU A 66 22.34 -15.11 2.30
N MET A 67 22.06 -14.26 3.30
CA MET A 67 21.00 -14.44 4.28
C MET A 67 19.73 -13.64 3.96
N LEU A 68 19.72 -12.93 2.84
CA LEU A 68 18.55 -12.18 2.39
C LEU A 68 17.63 -13.07 1.57
N THR A 69 16.34 -12.86 1.72
CA THR A 69 15.33 -13.45 0.83
C THR A 69 15.43 -12.84 -0.57
N GLY A 70 14.73 -13.44 -1.54
CA GLY A 70 14.65 -12.90 -2.90
C GLY A 70 14.06 -11.48 -2.92
N GLN A 71 13.01 -11.23 -2.12
CA GLN A 71 12.38 -9.91 -2.05
C GLN A 71 13.32 -8.87 -1.40
N GLU A 72 13.99 -9.24 -0.31
CA GLU A 72 14.96 -8.38 0.37
C GLU A 72 16.13 -8.01 -0.55
N THR A 73 16.66 -8.99 -1.28
CA THR A 73 17.72 -8.79 -2.28
C THR A 73 17.25 -7.85 -3.39
N HIS A 74 16.03 -8.02 -3.89
CA HIS A 74 15.46 -7.13 -4.88
C HIS A 74 15.42 -5.68 -4.38
N VAL A 75 14.86 -5.44 -3.18
CA VAL A 75 14.81 -4.10 -2.60
C VAL A 75 16.21 -3.53 -2.40
N LYS A 76 17.15 -4.33 -1.86
CA LYS A 76 18.54 -3.90 -1.67
C LYS A 76 19.18 -3.46 -2.98
N SER A 77 18.91 -4.17 -4.09
CA SER A 77 19.41 -3.82 -5.43
C SER A 77 18.78 -2.53 -5.99
N CYS A 78 17.49 -2.28 -5.72
CA CYS A 78 16.84 -1.04 -6.09
C CYS A 78 17.47 0.15 -5.37
N VAL A 79 17.73 0.02 -4.07
CA VAL A 79 18.31 1.11 -3.27
C VAL A 79 19.80 1.29 -3.56
N TRP A 80 20.57 0.20 -3.64
CA TRP A 80 22.02 0.25 -3.87
C TRP A 80 22.50 -0.77 -4.91
N PRO A 81 23.33 -0.36 -5.89
CA PRO A 81 23.80 1.00 -6.16
C PRO A 81 22.79 1.85 -6.96
N SER A 82 21.64 1.30 -7.35
CA SER A 82 20.72 1.93 -8.30
C SER A 82 20.05 3.21 -7.81
N MET A 83 19.99 3.46 -6.49
CA MET A 83 19.34 4.64 -5.88
C MET A 83 17.91 4.87 -6.38
N SER A 84 17.22 3.78 -6.72
CA SER A 84 15.85 3.79 -7.18
C SER A 84 14.86 3.71 -6.01
N HIS A 85 13.83 4.55 -6.08
CA HIS A 85 12.67 4.52 -5.18
C HIS A 85 11.52 3.68 -5.75
N SER A 86 11.76 2.89 -6.80
CA SER A 86 10.72 2.11 -7.48
C SER A 86 10.02 1.08 -6.58
N TRP A 87 10.70 0.60 -5.54
CA TRP A 87 10.22 -0.38 -4.56
C TRP A 87 9.27 0.20 -3.50
N ILE A 88 9.21 1.52 -3.36
CA ILE A 88 8.27 2.19 -2.45
C ILE A 88 6.90 2.25 -3.13
N PRO A 89 5.80 1.90 -2.43
CA PRO A 89 4.45 2.00 -2.97
C PRO A 89 4.13 3.41 -3.47
N ARG A 90 3.39 3.52 -4.58
CA ARG A 90 2.91 4.79 -5.13
C ARG A 90 1.41 4.68 -5.37
N GLU A 91 0.63 5.51 -4.69
CA GLU A 91 -0.84 5.53 -4.78
C GLU A 91 -1.47 4.14 -4.58
N ALA A 92 -0.86 3.31 -3.74
CA ALA A 92 -1.26 1.92 -3.55
C ALA A 92 -1.12 1.50 -2.09
N THR A 93 -2.07 0.68 -1.64
CA THR A 93 -2.00 -0.06 -0.37
C THR A 93 -2.75 -1.39 -0.49
N LEU A 94 -2.43 -2.34 0.39
CA LEU A 94 -3.05 -3.67 0.45
C LEU A 94 -4.55 -3.63 0.76
N THR A 95 -5.00 -2.63 1.53
CA THR A 95 -6.39 -2.53 2.00
C THR A 95 -7.28 -1.70 1.10
N LEU A 96 -6.73 -1.06 0.06
CA LEU A 96 -7.53 -0.25 -0.84
C LEU A 96 -8.41 -1.19 -1.66
N LYS A 97 -9.72 -1.12 -1.42
CA LYS A 97 -10.68 -1.93 -2.17
C LYS A 97 -10.74 -1.39 -3.59
N ASP A 98 -10.33 -2.19 -4.57
CA ASP A 98 -10.54 -1.81 -5.96
C ASP A 98 -12.04 -1.68 -6.20
N LYS A 99 -12.47 -0.65 -6.93
CA LYS A 99 -13.90 -0.38 -7.20
C LYS A 99 -14.56 -1.52 -8.00
N GLY A 100 -13.81 -2.52 -8.44
CA GLY A 100 -14.27 -3.70 -9.18
C GLY A 100 -14.33 -5.01 -8.40
N ASP A 101 -13.87 -5.10 -7.15
CA ASP A 101 -13.72 -6.42 -6.49
C ASP A 101 -14.96 -6.97 -5.79
N ASP A 102 -16.01 -6.16 -5.61
CA ASP A 102 -17.29 -6.67 -5.10
C ASP A 102 -18.02 -7.56 -6.13
N GLU A 103 -17.68 -7.44 -7.42
CA GLU A 103 -18.29 -8.23 -8.50
C GLU A 103 -17.50 -9.48 -8.89
N THR A 104 -16.19 -9.59 -8.62
CA THR A 104 -15.38 -10.62 -9.32
C THR A 104 -15.19 -11.92 -8.55
N GLU A 105 -15.12 -11.91 -7.21
CA GLU A 105 -14.86 -13.14 -6.45
C GLU A 105 -16.15 -13.94 -6.23
N VAL A 106 -17.20 -13.29 -5.74
CA VAL A 106 -18.53 -13.90 -5.53
C VAL A 106 -19.12 -14.39 -6.86
N SER A 107 -18.98 -13.63 -7.95
CA SER A 107 -19.48 -14.03 -9.27
C SER A 107 -18.71 -15.22 -9.85
N ARG A 108 -17.37 -15.26 -9.67
CA ARG A 108 -16.56 -16.43 -10.07
C ARG A 108 -16.95 -17.68 -9.28
N THR A 109 -17.16 -17.57 -7.97
CA THR A 109 -17.66 -18.70 -7.16
C THR A 109 -19.07 -19.12 -7.55
N LYS A 110 -19.99 -18.17 -7.79
CA LYS A 110 -21.36 -18.48 -8.26
C LYS A 110 -21.35 -19.19 -9.61
N ALA A 111 -20.54 -18.73 -10.56
CA ALA A 111 -20.41 -19.36 -11.87
C ALA A 111 -19.85 -20.80 -11.77
N ALA A 112 -18.90 -21.04 -10.86
CA ALA A 112 -18.36 -22.38 -10.61
C ALA A 112 -19.40 -23.30 -9.95
N VAL A 113 -20.24 -22.79 -9.04
CA VAL A 113 -21.33 -23.55 -8.39
C VAL A 113 -22.38 -23.97 -9.41
N VAL A 114 -22.87 -23.05 -10.25
CA VAL A 114 -23.85 -23.37 -11.31
C VAL A 114 -23.32 -24.43 -12.27
N LYS A 115 -22.02 -24.37 -12.62
CA LYS A 115 -21.38 -25.37 -13.46
C LYS A 115 -21.32 -26.75 -12.79
N LEU A 116 -21.08 -26.80 -11.48
CA LEU A 116 -21.07 -28.05 -10.71
C LEU A 116 -22.47 -28.64 -10.59
N GLU A 117 -23.50 -27.83 -10.34
CA GLU A 117 -24.89 -28.28 -10.26
C GLU A 117 -25.33 -29.00 -11.54
N GLY A 118 -25.04 -28.44 -12.72
CA GLY A 118 -25.36 -29.11 -13.99
C GLY A 118 -24.61 -30.44 -14.20
N VAL A 119 -23.37 -30.56 -13.71
CA VAL A 119 -22.63 -31.83 -13.76
C VAL A 119 -23.25 -32.86 -12.81
N VAL A 120 -23.69 -32.44 -11.62
CA VAL A 120 -24.36 -33.32 -10.65
C VAL A 120 -25.69 -33.83 -11.21
N GLU A 121 -26.48 -32.98 -11.86
CA GLU A 121 -27.74 -33.40 -12.52
C GLU A 121 -27.51 -34.42 -13.63
N THR A 122 -26.44 -34.24 -14.41
CA THR A 122 -26.08 -35.17 -15.51
C THR A 122 -25.65 -36.54 -14.97
N LEU A 123 -24.98 -36.56 -13.81
CA LEU A 123 -24.56 -37.79 -13.13
C LEU A 123 -25.70 -38.46 -12.35
N ALA A 124 -26.68 -37.70 -11.85
CA ALA A 124 -27.84 -38.20 -11.13
C ALA A 124 -28.96 -38.75 -12.05
N GLY A 125 -28.88 -38.47 -13.36
CA GLY A 125 -29.80 -38.98 -14.39
C GLY A 125 -29.39 -40.31 -15.05
N HIS A 126 -28.33 -40.97 -14.55
CA HIS A 126 -27.93 -42.35 -14.90
C HIS A 126 -27.99 -43.24 -13.64
#